data_AF-A0A537S3E0-F1
#
_entry.id   AF-A0A537S3E0-F1
#
_cell.length_a   1.000
_cell.length_b   1.000
_cell.length_c   1.000
_cell.angle_alpha   90.00
_cell.angle_beta   90.00
_cell.angle_gamma   90.00
#
_symmetry.space_group_name_H-M   'P 1'
#
loop_
_entity.id
_entity.type
_entity.pdbx_description
1 polymer ?
#
loop_
_entity_poly.entity_id
_entity_poly.type
_entity_poly.pdbx_seq_one_letter_code
_entity_poly.pdbx_strand_id
1 'polypeptide(L)'
;MAPFTWAEAKQVLEPVGIDRWSDALFFKYGIRDALCCPVGGQWVVVFWSRKILSKVLESKTRSIIFAAATFAALRLEQVTHPGRARLGSSVRLTPREIAVLRLISTGAQNREVVEALRLGAETVRSHLKKAQAKLGVRNRAHAVAEALRQNLIP
;
A
#
# COMPACT_ATOMS: atom_id res chain seq x y z
N MET A 1 2.11 -10.15 0.72
CA MET A 1 1.20 -10.97 -0.11
C MET A 1 2.04 -12.05 -0.80
N ALA A 2 1.57 -13.29 -0.86
CA ALA A 2 2.33 -14.39 -1.46
C ALA A 2 2.30 -14.34 -3.00
N PRO A 3 3.30 -14.89 -3.70
CA PRO A 3 3.28 -14.98 -5.16
C PRO A 3 2.19 -15.95 -5.62
N PHE A 4 1.38 -15.56 -6.59
CA PHE A 4 0.24 -16.34 -7.11
C PHE A 4 0.30 -16.44 -8.64
N THR A 5 -0.27 -17.49 -9.22
CA THR A 5 -0.40 -17.63 -10.68
C THR A 5 -1.75 -17.12 -11.16
N TRP A 6 -1.85 -16.76 -12.43
CA TRP A 6 -3.15 -16.43 -13.03
C TRP A 6 -4.10 -17.62 -13.04
N ALA A 7 -3.60 -18.83 -13.23
CA ALA A 7 -4.41 -20.05 -13.11
C ALA A 7 -5.07 -20.17 -11.72
N GLU A 8 -4.34 -19.89 -10.64
CA GLU A 8 -4.88 -19.87 -9.27
C GLU A 8 -5.82 -18.68 -9.06
N ALA A 9 -5.48 -17.49 -9.57
CA ALA A 9 -6.32 -16.30 -9.41
C ALA A 9 -7.69 -16.46 -10.07
N LYS A 10 -7.76 -17.10 -11.24
CA LYS A 10 -9.02 -17.39 -11.96
C LYS A 10 -9.93 -18.38 -11.24
N GLN A 11 -9.39 -19.22 -10.36
CA GLN A 11 -10.20 -20.11 -9.53
C GLN A 11 -10.90 -19.36 -8.39
N VAL A 12 -10.36 -18.22 -7.98
CA VAL A 12 -10.88 -17.39 -6.88
C VAL A 12 -11.73 -16.23 -7.41
N LEU A 13 -11.28 -15.60 -8.50
CA LEU A 13 -11.98 -14.55 -9.22
C LEU A 13 -12.72 -15.20 -10.37
N GLU A 14 -13.98 -15.58 -10.18
CA GLU A 14 -14.87 -15.96 -11.29
C GLU A 14 -15.09 -14.71 -12.18
N PRO A 15 -14.42 -14.57 -13.34
CA PRO A 15 -14.40 -13.31 -14.05
C PRO A 15 -15.71 -13.13 -14.83
N VAL A 16 -16.46 -12.07 -14.52
CA VAL A 16 -17.75 -11.77 -15.15
C VAL A 16 -17.52 -10.85 -16.36
N GLY A 17 -17.86 -11.34 -17.56
CA GLY A 17 -18.05 -10.53 -18.78
C GLY A 17 -16.84 -9.72 -19.28
N ILE A 18 -16.59 -8.54 -18.69
CA ILE A 18 -15.61 -7.54 -19.14
C ILE A 18 -14.17 -7.98 -18.84
N ASP A 19 -13.90 -8.85 -17.88
CA ASP A 19 -12.51 -9.24 -17.57
C ASP A 19 -11.92 -10.26 -18.55
N ARG A 20 -12.74 -10.89 -19.41
CA ARG A 20 -12.32 -11.96 -20.34
C ARG A 20 -11.54 -11.50 -21.56
N TRP A 21 -11.62 -10.22 -21.95
CA TRP A 21 -10.88 -9.75 -23.15
C TRP A 21 -9.37 -9.79 -22.93
N SER A 22 -8.92 -9.57 -21.68
CA SER A 22 -7.51 -9.64 -21.30
C SER A 22 -6.97 -11.06 -21.54
N ASP A 23 -7.71 -12.08 -21.11
CA ASP A 23 -7.40 -13.49 -21.36
C ASP A 23 -7.31 -13.82 -22.84
N ALA A 24 -8.28 -13.35 -23.63
CA ALA A 24 -8.28 -13.56 -25.08
C ALA A 24 -7.05 -12.92 -25.74
N LEU A 25 -6.64 -11.74 -25.29
CA LEU A 25 -5.44 -11.05 -25.78
C LEU A 25 -4.17 -11.83 -25.41
N PHE A 26 -4.03 -12.24 -24.15
CA PHE A 26 -2.87 -13.01 -23.70
C PHE A 26 -2.74 -14.32 -24.47
N PHE A 27 -3.85 -15.04 -24.69
CA PHE A 27 -3.83 -16.25 -25.49
C PHE A 27 -3.46 -16.02 -26.96
N LYS A 28 -3.88 -14.90 -27.56
CA LYS A 28 -3.48 -14.53 -28.93
C LYS A 28 -1.97 -14.39 -29.07
N TYR A 29 -1.29 -13.87 -28.04
CA TYR A 29 0.17 -13.73 -28.01
C TYR A 29 0.90 -14.93 -27.38
N GLY A 30 0.18 -16.04 -27.15
CA GLY A 30 0.72 -17.29 -26.62
C GLY A 30 1.03 -17.28 -25.12
N ILE A 31 0.61 -16.25 -24.39
CA ILE A 31 0.72 -16.20 -22.92
C ILE A 31 -0.41 -17.06 -22.36
N ARG A 32 -0.04 -18.18 -21.72
CA ARG A 32 -0.99 -19.15 -21.17
C ARG A 32 -1.18 -19.01 -19.66
N ASP A 33 -0.12 -18.64 -18.96
CA ASP A 33 -0.13 -18.44 -17.51
C ASP A 33 0.95 -17.44 -17.11
N ALA A 34 0.83 -16.85 -15.93
CA ALA A 34 1.82 -15.94 -15.40
C ALA A 34 1.92 -16.03 -13.88
N LEU A 35 3.15 -15.97 -13.35
CA LEU A 35 3.41 -15.84 -11.93
C LEU A 35 3.49 -14.36 -11.56
N CYS A 36 2.58 -13.91 -10.72
CA CYS A 36 2.55 -12.58 -10.14
C CYS A 36 3.24 -12.58 -8.78
N CYS A 37 4.25 -11.73 -8.66
CA CYS A 37 5.04 -11.52 -7.46
C CYS A 37 4.79 -10.09 -6.94
N PRO A 38 3.86 -9.90 -5.98
CA PRO A 38 3.65 -8.59 -5.36
C PRO A 38 4.80 -8.26 -4.42
N VAL A 39 5.48 -7.14 -4.65
CA VAL A 39 6.66 -6.70 -3.88
C VAL A 39 6.39 -5.34 -3.25
N GLY A 40 6.53 -5.25 -1.92
CA GLY A 40 6.50 -3.99 -1.18
C GLY A 40 5.19 -3.20 -1.25
N GLY A 41 4.09 -3.82 -1.71
CA GLY A 41 2.78 -3.17 -1.85
C GLY A 41 2.68 -2.13 -2.97
N GLN A 42 3.77 -1.85 -3.69
CA GLN A 42 3.82 -0.86 -4.77
C GLN A 42 4.13 -1.47 -6.14
N TRP A 43 4.83 -2.60 -6.17
CA TRP A 43 5.27 -3.25 -7.40
C TRP A 43 4.65 -4.62 -7.56
N VAL A 44 4.37 -5.00 -8.80
CA VAL A 44 4.03 -6.37 -9.17
C VAL A 44 4.96 -6.78 -10.30
N VAL A 45 5.82 -7.76 -10.04
CA VAL A 45 6.66 -8.37 -11.07
C VAL A 45 5.92 -9.57 -11.62
N VAL A 46 5.81 -9.66 -12.94
CA VAL A 46 5.05 -10.73 -13.61
C VAL A 46 5.97 -11.53 -14.52
N PHE A 47 5.99 -12.86 -14.32
CA PHE A 47 6.71 -13.79 -15.18
C PHE A 47 5.70 -14.59 -16.00
N TRP A 48 5.52 -14.25 -17.28
CA TRP A 48 4.60 -14.97 -18.15
C TRP A 48 5.24 -16.23 -18.74
N SER A 49 4.40 -17.19 -19.12
CA SER A 49 4.82 -18.43 -19.76
C SER A 49 3.79 -18.92 -20.77
N ARG A 50 4.28 -19.66 -21.77
CA ARG A 50 3.44 -20.42 -22.71
C ARG A 50 2.93 -21.73 -22.12
N LYS A 51 3.43 -22.14 -20.96
CA LYS A 51 2.99 -23.34 -20.22
C LYS A 51 2.22 -22.91 -18.97
N ILE A 52 1.34 -23.80 -18.49
CA ILE A 52 0.65 -23.62 -17.21
C ILE A 52 1.68 -23.75 -16.09
N LEU A 53 1.99 -22.65 -15.42
CA LEU A 53 3.06 -22.54 -14.44
C LEU A 53 2.70 -23.24 -13.14
N SER A 54 1.42 -23.32 -12.79
CA SER A 54 0.97 -24.06 -11.60
C SER A 54 1.31 -25.55 -11.64
N LYS A 55 1.52 -26.12 -12.84
CA LYS A 55 1.93 -27.53 -13.03
C LYS A 55 3.45 -27.74 -13.11
N VAL A 56 4.22 -26.66 -13.28
CA VAL A 56 5.66 -26.72 -13.57
C VAL A 56 6.49 -26.13 -12.42
N LEU A 57 5.95 -25.18 -11.67
CA LEU A 57 6.63 -24.52 -10.56
C LEU A 57 6.42 -25.27 -9.25
N GLU A 58 7.45 -25.99 -8.81
CA GLU A 58 7.54 -26.48 -7.44
C GLU A 58 7.66 -25.31 -6.44
N SER A 59 7.24 -25.54 -5.20
CA SER A 59 7.28 -24.54 -4.12
C SER A 59 8.67 -23.93 -3.90
N LYS A 60 9.75 -24.71 -4.07
CA LYS A 60 11.13 -24.21 -3.95
C LYS A 60 11.48 -23.21 -5.06
N THR A 61 11.22 -23.56 -6.31
CA THR A 61 11.48 -22.70 -7.47
C THR A 61 10.66 -21.42 -7.42
N ARG A 62 9.41 -21.51 -6.96
CA ARG A 62 8.54 -20.35 -6.76
C ARG A 62 9.14 -19.35 -5.76
N SER A 63 9.68 -19.84 -4.65
CA SER A 63 10.34 -19.01 -3.64
C SER A 63 11.59 -18.33 -4.17
N ILE A 64 12.39 -19.02 -4.98
CA ILE A 64 13.59 -18.45 -5.60
C ILE A 64 13.22 -17.32 -6.57
N ILE A 65 12.21 -17.55 -7.44
CA ILE A 65 11.73 -16.52 -8.37
C ILE A 65 11.15 -15.33 -7.62
N PHE A 66 10.40 -15.57 -6.54
CA PHE A 66 9.86 -14.49 -5.72
C PHE A 66 10.96 -13.68 -5.03
N ALA A 67 12.01 -14.32 -4.53
CA ALA A 67 13.17 -13.64 -3.96
C ALA A 67 13.90 -12.78 -5.01
N ALA A 68 14.13 -13.32 -6.21
CA ALA A 68 14.74 -12.58 -7.32
C ALA A 68 13.88 -11.38 -7.75
N ALA A 69 12.57 -11.57 -7.87
CA ALA A 69 11.61 -10.51 -8.19
C ALA A 69 11.59 -9.41 -7.12
N THR A 70 11.63 -9.82 -5.85
CA THR A 70 11.70 -8.91 -4.71
C THR A 70 12.96 -8.05 -4.77
N PHE A 71 14.11 -8.69 -4.99
CA PHE A 71 15.37 -7.97 -5.13
C PHE A 71 15.36 -7.00 -6.31
N ALA A 72 14.89 -7.44 -7.49
CA ALA A 72 14.81 -6.59 -8.67
C ALA A 72 13.91 -5.37 -8.46
N ALA A 73 12.73 -5.55 -7.86
CA ALA A 73 11.80 -4.45 -7.59
C ALA A 73 12.35 -3.46 -6.55
N LEU A 74 12.97 -3.95 -5.46
CA LEU A 74 13.61 -3.07 -4.47
C LEU A 74 14.78 -2.29 -5.06
N ARG A 75 15.58 -2.92 -5.93
CA ARG A 75 16.66 -2.23 -6.65
C ARG A 75 16.13 -1.20 -7.64
N LEU A 76 15.07 -1.54 -8.38
CA LEU A 76 14.42 -0.60 -9.29
C LEU A 76 13.89 0.61 -8.51
N GLU A 77 13.30 0.41 -7.33
CA GLU A 77 12.85 1.50 -6.47
C GLU A 77 14.01 2.41 -6.03
N GLN A 78 15.16 1.85 -5.65
CA GLN A 78 16.35 2.64 -5.31
C GLN A 78 16.85 3.51 -6.48
N VAL A 79 16.79 2.99 -7.71
CA VAL A 79 17.28 3.67 -8.91
C VAL A 79 16.28 4.70 -9.44
N THR A 80 15.00 4.33 -9.51
CA THR A 80 13.93 5.19 -10.04
C THR A 80 13.48 6.24 -9.04
N HIS A 81 13.63 5.94 -7.75
CA HIS A 81 13.28 6.84 -6.67
C HIS A 81 14.36 6.82 -5.56
N PRO A 82 15.56 7.37 -5.82
CA PRO A 82 16.58 7.55 -4.78
C PRO A 82 16.09 8.41 -3.60
N GLY A 83 14.97 9.13 -3.77
CA GLY A 83 14.24 9.87 -2.73
C GLY A 83 13.09 9.12 -2.04
N ARG A 84 12.62 7.94 -2.50
CA ARG A 84 11.55 7.17 -1.83
C ARG A 84 12.03 6.31 -0.67
N ALA A 85 13.29 5.90 -0.69
CA ALA A 85 13.95 5.47 0.54
C ALA A 85 14.00 6.60 1.60
N ARG A 86 13.72 7.86 1.20
CA ARG A 86 13.40 9.00 2.08
C ARG A 86 11.91 9.39 2.09
N LEU A 87 10.98 8.58 1.58
CA LEU A 87 9.54 8.70 1.85
C LEU A 87 9.16 8.02 3.19
N GLY A 88 10.14 7.83 4.07
CA GLY A 88 10.03 8.42 5.40
C GLY A 88 10.24 9.93 5.32
N SER A 89 9.53 10.63 4.41
CA SER A 89 9.40 12.08 4.48
C SER A 89 8.44 12.24 5.62
N SER A 90 8.98 12.03 6.81
CA SER A 90 8.32 12.33 8.05
C SER A 90 7.98 13.79 7.89
N VAL A 91 6.75 14.03 7.45
CA VAL A 91 5.97 15.10 8.01
C VAL A 91 6.16 14.89 9.50
N ARG A 92 7.15 15.57 10.09
CA ARG A 92 7.52 15.43 11.50
C ARG A 92 6.40 16.11 12.26
N LEU A 93 5.30 15.38 12.34
CA LEU A 93 4.25 15.65 13.27
C LEU A 93 4.89 15.53 14.65
N THR A 94 4.66 16.54 15.47
CA THR A 94 5.09 16.49 16.86
C THR A 94 4.32 15.39 17.58
N PRO A 95 4.85 14.83 18.68
CA PRO A 95 4.13 13.83 19.47
C PRO A 95 2.71 14.28 19.87
N ARG A 96 2.51 15.59 20.09
CA ARG A 96 1.19 16.17 20.39
C ARG A 96 0.26 16.20 19.18
N GLU A 97 0.76 16.53 17.99
CA GLU A 97 -0.02 16.47 16.76
C GLU A 97 -0.47 15.03 16.44
N ILE A 98 0.42 14.05 16.64
CA ILE A 98 0.11 12.61 16.48
C ILE A 98 -0.96 12.18 17.49
N ALA A 99 -0.81 12.56 18.76
CA ALA A 99 -1.76 12.20 19.81
C ALA A 99 -3.17 12.76 19.52
N VAL A 100 -3.26 14.01 19.04
CA VAL A 100 -4.52 14.62 18.61
C VAL A 100 -5.13 13.86 17.44
N LEU A 101 -4.36 13.57 16.38
CA LEU A 101 -4.87 12.84 15.22
C LEU A 101 -5.30 11.41 15.56
N ARG A 102 -4.61 10.73 16.48
CA ARG A 102 -4.97 9.38 16.96
C ARG A 102 -6.31 9.37 17.69
N LEU A 103 -6.60 10.37 18.52
CA LEU A 103 -7.90 10.44 19.19
C LEU A 103 -9.02 10.80 18.20
N ILE A 104 -8.73 11.67 17.22
CA ILE A 104 -9.72 11.98 16.18
C ILE A 104 -9.98 10.77 15.28
N SER A 105 -8.98 9.91 15.03
CA SER A 105 -9.18 8.69 14.22
C SER A 105 -10.09 7.67 14.88
N THR A 106 -10.23 7.68 16.20
CA THR A 106 -11.22 6.85 16.93
C THR A 106 -12.61 7.47 16.95
N GLY A 107 -12.83 8.61 16.29
CA GLY A 107 -14.10 9.33 16.27
C GLY A 107 -14.28 10.35 17.40
N ALA A 108 -13.25 10.60 18.22
CA ALA A 108 -13.37 11.50 19.36
C ALA A 108 -13.69 12.94 18.94
N GLN A 109 -14.56 13.59 19.69
CA GLN A 109 -14.86 15.01 19.55
C GLN A 109 -13.77 15.87 20.22
N ASN A 110 -13.67 17.14 19.81
CA ASN A 110 -12.64 18.04 20.36
C ASN A 110 -12.69 18.16 21.90
N ARG A 111 -13.87 18.04 22.53
CA ARG A 111 -14.02 18.06 23.99
C ARG A 111 -13.37 16.83 24.63
N GLU A 112 -13.61 15.65 24.06
CA GLU A 112 -13.01 14.39 24.51
C GLU A 112 -11.49 14.39 24.30
N VAL A 113 -11.00 14.99 23.20
CA VAL A 113 -9.56 15.16 22.95
C VAL A 113 -8.92 16.09 23.97
N VAL A 114 -9.61 17.18 24.33
CA VAL A 114 -9.19 18.14 25.36
C VAL A 114 -9.06 17.45 26.71
N GLU A 115 -10.06 16.67 27.11
CA GLU A 115 -10.08 15.92 28.36
C GLU A 115 -8.99 14.84 28.38
N ALA A 116 -8.87 14.05 27.31
CA ALA A 116 -7.91 12.96 27.20
C ALA A 116 -6.45 13.45 27.22
N LEU A 117 -6.15 14.61 26.60
CA LEU A 117 -4.79 15.16 26.53
C LEU A 117 -4.49 16.20 27.61
N ARG A 118 -5.49 16.59 28.42
CA ARG A 118 -5.44 17.69 29.39
C ARG A 118 -4.93 19.00 28.76
N LEU A 119 -5.51 19.37 27.61
CA LEU A 119 -5.15 20.56 26.83
C LEU A 119 -6.33 21.53 26.69
N GLY A 120 -6.09 22.81 26.45
CA GLY A 120 -7.15 23.75 26.10
C GLY A 120 -7.74 23.47 24.72
N ALA A 121 -9.03 23.80 24.51
CA ALA A 121 -9.71 23.62 23.22
C ALA A 121 -9.01 24.37 22.07
N GLU A 122 -8.50 25.57 22.34
CA GLU A 122 -7.71 26.35 21.38
C GLU A 122 -6.35 25.69 21.08
N THR A 123 -5.72 25.06 22.07
CA THR A 123 -4.46 24.32 21.88
C THR A 123 -4.66 23.11 20.97
N VAL A 124 -5.75 22.36 21.16
CA VAL A 124 -6.10 21.23 20.29
C VAL A 124 -6.37 21.70 18.85
N ARG A 125 -7.14 22.78 18.67
CA ARG A 125 -7.37 23.38 17.34
C ARG A 125 -6.07 23.84 16.68
N SER A 126 -5.15 24.43 17.45
CA SER A 126 -3.84 24.86 16.97
C SER A 126 -2.98 23.68 16.51
N HIS A 127 -2.90 22.61 17.31
CA HIS A 127 -2.20 21.38 16.92
C HIS A 127 -2.80 20.75 15.66
N LEU A 128 -4.13 20.69 15.55
CA LEU A 128 -4.79 20.17 14.36
C LEU A 128 -4.50 21.01 13.10
N LYS A 129 -4.53 22.34 13.22
CA LYS A 129 -4.22 23.24 12.10
C LYS A 129 -2.76 23.10 11.65
N LYS A 130 -1.82 22.98 12.60
CA LYS A 130 -0.40 22.71 12.30
C LYS A 130 -0.21 21.35 11.63
N ALA A 131 -0.89 20.31 12.12
CA ALA A 131 -0.86 18.99 11.50
C ALA A 131 -1.41 19.00 10.07
N GLN A 132 -2.54 19.68 9.83
CA GLN A 132 -3.13 19.85 8.50
C GLN A 132 -2.19 20.58 7.54
N ALA A 133 -1.57 21.68 7.99
CA ALA A 133 -0.60 22.43 7.19
C ALA A 133 0.63 21.58 6.85
N LYS A 134 1.15 20.83 7.82
CA LYS A 134 2.29 19.93 7.65
C LYS A 134 1.98 18.76 6.70
N LEU A 135 0.75 18.23 6.73
CA LEU A 135 0.28 17.16 5.85
C LEU A 135 -0.19 17.66 4.48
N GLY A 136 -0.30 18.98 4.27
CA GLY A 136 -0.79 19.55 3.01
C GLY A 136 -2.29 19.34 2.75
N VAL A 137 -3.08 19.11 3.80
CA VAL A 137 -4.51 18.77 3.71
C VAL A 137 -5.40 19.90 4.20
N ARG A 138 -6.66 19.92 3.74
CA ARG A 138 -7.60 21.03 3.99
C ARG A 138 -8.62 20.78 5.10
N ASN A 139 -8.83 19.52 5.49
CA ASN A 139 -9.86 19.19 6.47
C ASN A 139 -9.39 18.09 7.44
N ARG A 140 -10.10 17.95 8.57
CA ARG A 140 -9.72 17.02 9.65
C ARG A 140 -9.80 15.55 9.23
N ALA A 141 -10.80 15.19 8.43
CA ALA A 141 -10.99 13.81 7.98
C ALA A 141 -9.87 13.39 7.01
N HIS A 142 -9.49 14.30 6.12
CA HIS A 142 -8.37 14.16 5.20
C HIS A 142 -7.04 14.08 5.96
N ALA A 143 -6.87 14.84 7.06
CA ALA A 143 -5.70 14.71 7.92
C ALA A 143 -5.59 13.32 8.57
N VAL A 144 -6.70 12.75 9.04
CA VAL A 144 -6.72 11.38 9.56
C VAL A 144 -6.42 10.36 8.45
N ALA A 145 -7.09 10.48 7.30
CA ALA A 145 -6.88 9.58 6.17
C ALA A 145 -5.43 9.61 5.66
N GLU A 146 -4.82 10.79 5.60
CA GLU A 146 -3.43 10.96 5.20
C GLU A 146 -2.47 10.38 6.25
N ALA A 147 -2.74 10.64 7.54
CA ALA A 147 -1.92 10.11 8.63
C ALA A 147 -1.96 8.57 8.69
N LEU A 148 -3.10 7.94 8.39
CA LEU A 148 -3.22 6.49 8.24
C LEU A 148 -2.46 5.99 7.01
N ARG A 149 -2.62 6.65 5.85
CA ARG A 149 -1.96 6.26 4.60
C ARG A 149 -0.43 6.34 4.70
N GLN A 150 0.09 7.29 5.48
CA GLN A 150 1.51 7.46 5.75
C GLN A 150 2.01 6.65 6.97
N ASN A 151 1.17 5.81 7.59
CA ASN A 151 1.50 5.05 8.81
C ASN A 151 2.01 5.92 9.98
N LEU A 152 1.57 7.17 10.09
CA LEU A 152 1.91 8.09 11.18
C LEU A 152 1.08 7.82 12.44
N ILE A 153 -0.10 7.23 12.27
CA ILE A 153 -1.00 6.76 13.33
C ILE A 153 -1.44 5.32 12.99
N PRO A 154 -1.69 4.49 14.02
CA PRO A 154 -2.17 3.11 13.84
C PRO A 154 -3.62 3.06 13.37
#